data_AF-A0A957E763-F1
#
_entry.id   AF-A0A957E763-F1
#
_cell.length_a   1.000
_cell.length_b   1.000
_cell.length_c   1.000
_cell.angle_alpha   90.00
_cell.angle_beta   90.00
_cell.angle_gamma   90.00
#
_symmetry.space_group_name_H-M   'P 1'
#
loop_
_entity.id
_entity.type
_entity.pdbx_description
1 polymer ?
#
loop_
_entity_poly.entity_id
_entity_poly.type
_entity_poly.pdbx_seq_one_letter_code
_entity_poly.pdbx_strand_id
1 'polypeptide(L)'
;MQIKSLTNQPAATISPNTVTHCLAYIHYYTPKWLSRGCPIAPKHCRLLAARIDLPQAEMRSLRQHPILAAHLALLLTTGYIESNSNKWRLTPAAHNWLNLAADEQLPGLLAQIGCSDLEPVFSRFFAQESALLATFLQQTLQRQTELWAGSAQEPAKWSDRSSDCWQLVLPCRLTPWLLFHLLQLGIWQQGHIIACSPITLAAAPARHYGFEKIRWLLETATQQALSTARKNQLHAWLRRANTYRLRGNLLSTAQPEQMTALRAQKRLRGLILEDLAPRHAFIDRTKLPQLQNWLARQGYPLSKSTNPVPTERKPSDDQDYHWLGLRLLNGLQAFVPGNVSAGAAHAQIHQLEQQMEPMRVDELENIAQQMLADLASVTQGRDAFFPAYNVVPPEWIAQIESAIAAETQLHIAYQALGQPEPRPHSVEPLWLEKQGELYYLHAYSLRAEANLVFRLDRIVTLACGH
;
A
#
# COMPACT_ATOMS: atom_id res chain seq x y z
N MET A 1 -21.55 37.18 -2.72
CA MET A 1 -20.15 37.47 -3.11
C MET A 1 -20.16 37.63 -4.63
N GLN A 2 -19.60 38.68 -5.21
CA GLN A 2 -19.79 38.96 -6.65
C GLN A 2 -19.01 37.95 -7.52
N ILE A 3 -19.71 36.94 -8.07
CA ILE A 3 -19.21 36.02 -9.11
C ILE A 3 -18.65 36.79 -10.33
N LYS A 4 -19.05 38.05 -10.52
CA LYS A 4 -18.63 38.93 -11.62
C LYS A 4 -17.14 39.30 -11.67
N SER A 5 -16.31 39.00 -10.65
CA SER A 5 -14.86 39.31 -10.67
C SER A 5 -13.95 38.15 -11.10
N LEU A 6 -14.49 36.95 -11.40
CA LEU A 6 -13.71 35.75 -11.73
C LEU A 6 -13.29 35.62 -13.21
N THR A 7 -13.59 36.61 -14.06
CA THR A 7 -13.51 36.45 -15.53
C THR A 7 -12.15 36.78 -16.19
N ASN A 8 -11.17 37.36 -15.48
CA ASN A 8 -9.94 37.88 -16.12
C ASN A 8 -8.66 37.06 -15.93
N GLN A 9 -8.70 35.94 -15.20
CA GLN A 9 -7.65 34.92 -15.27
C GLN A 9 -8.27 33.68 -15.94
N PRO A 10 -7.52 32.87 -16.71
CA PRO A 10 -7.98 31.56 -17.16
C PRO A 10 -8.15 30.70 -15.91
N ALA A 11 -9.28 30.86 -15.23
CA ALA A 11 -9.60 30.19 -13.99
C ALA A 11 -9.54 28.69 -14.26
N ALA A 12 -8.90 27.93 -13.38
CA ALA A 12 -8.83 26.49 -13.50
C ALA A 12 -10.26 25.93 -13.64
N THR A 13 -10.61 25.53 -14.86
CA THR A 13 -11.91 24.97 -15.20
C THR A 13 -11.98 23.53 -14.72
N ILE A 14 -13.18 23.09 -14.36
CA ILE A 14 -13.39 21.68 -14.04
C ILE A 14 -13.17 20.86 -15.30
N SER A 15 -12.21 19.96 -15.24
CA SER A 15 -11.80 19.09 -16.33
C SER A 15 -11.54 17.68 -15.78
N PRO A 16 -11.45 16.65 -16.64
CA PRO A 16 -11.05 15.30 -16.20
C PRO A 16 -9.75 15.32 -15.40
N ASN A 17 -8.81 16.20 -15.73
CA ASN A 17 -7.54 16.29 -15.02
C ASN A 17 -7.67 16.89 -13.63
N THR A 18 -8.41 17.97 -13.44
CA THR A 18 -8.60 18.55 -12.10
C THR A 18 -9.42 17.62 -11.20
N VAL A 19 -10.40 16.90 -11.76
CA VAL A 19 -11.14 15.81 -11.09
C VAL A 19 -10.17 14.70 -10.66
N THR A 20 -9.28 14.27 -11.56
CA THR A 20 -8.27 13.25 -11.30
C THR A 20 -7.29 13.66 -10.20
N HIS A 21 -6.83 14.91 -10.19
CA HIS A 21 -5.99 15.44 -9.12
C HIS A 21 -6.71 15.39 -7.77
N CYS A 22 -8.01 15.71 -7.73
CA CYS A 22 -8.80 15.59 -6.51
C CYS A 22 -8.91 14.14 -6.03
N LEU A 23 -9.22 13.20 -6.92
CA LEU A 23 -9.26 11.77 -6.61
C LEU A 23 -7.91 11.25 -6.11
N ALA A 24 -6.83 11.56 -6.82
CA ALA A 24 -5.48 11.16 -6.47
C ALA A 24 -5.06 11.72 -5.09
N TYR A 25 -5.48 12.94 -4.78
CA TYR A 25 -5.20 13.58 -3.51
C TYR A 25 -5.95 12.91 -2.35
N ILE A 26 -7.24 12.65 -2.54
CA ILE A 26 -8.07 11.96 -1.54
C ILE A 26 -7.53 10.55 -1.29
N HIS A 27 -7.16 9.83 -2.34
CA HIS A 27 -6.54 8.51 -2.23
C HIS A 27 -5.20 8.56 -1.48
N TYR A 28 -4.33 9.51 -1.82
CA TYR A 28 -2.99 9.63 -1.24
C TYR A 28 -3.04 10.03 0.25
N TYR A 29 -3.82 11.05 0.59
CA TYR A 29 -3.81 11.65 1.93
C TYR A 29 -4.91 11.12 2.86
N THR A 30 -5.96 10.48 2.33
CA THR A 30 -7.13 10.01 3.09
C THR A 30 -7.61 11.04 4.12
N PRO A 31 -7.93 12.28 3.69
CA PRO A 31 -8.24 13.36 4.61
C PRO A 31 -9.39 12.96 5.53
N LYS A 32 -9.31 13.37 6.80
CA LYS A 32 -10.39 13.14 7.75
C LYS A 32 -11.57 14.07 7.43
N TRP A 33 -12.77 13.53 7.48
CA TRP A 33 -14.01 14.29 7.51
C TRP A 33 -14.17 14.93 8.89
N LEU A 34 -14.40 16.24 8.95
CA LEU A 34 -14.66 16.91 10.23
C LEU A 34 -16.16 17.07 10.43
N SER A 35 -16.64 16.83 11.65
CA SER A 35 -18.00 17.14 12.05
C SER A 35 -18.22 18.67 12.08
N ARG A 36 -19.49 19.11 12.08
CA ARG A 36 -19.92 20.53 12.21
C ARG A 36 -19.71 21.42 10.97
N GLY A 37 -19.98 20.89 9.77
CA GLY A 37 -20.07 21.70 8.55
C GLY A 37 -18.74 22.13 7.94
N CYS A 38 -17.60 21.60 8.43
CA CYS A 38 -16.29 21.74 7.81
C CYS A 38 -15.85 20.40 7.21
N PRO A 39 -16.18 20.10 5.96
CA PRO A 39 -16.04 18.76 5.38
C PRO A 39 -14.57 18.29 5.28
N ILE A 40 -13.63 19.22 5.25
CA ILE A 40 -12.19 18.96 5.12
C ILE A 40 -11.39 20.03 5.88
N ALA A 41 -10.26 19.64 6.49
CA ALA A 41 -9.44 20.56 7.27
C ALA A 41 -8.79 21.66 6.39
N PRO A 42 -8.57 22.89 6.92
CA PRO A 42 -8.05 24.02 6.14
C PRO A 42 -6.72 23.74 5.43
N LYS A 43 -5.82 22.98 6.08
CA LYS A 43 -4.56 22.52 5.47
C LYS A 43 -4.81 21.73 4.20
N HIS A 44 -5.79 20.82 4.21
CA HIS A 44 -6.09 20.01 3.05
C HIS A 44 -6.81 20.80 1.95
N CYS A 45 -7.65 21.78 2.30
CA CYS A 45 -8.24 22.70 1.32
C CYS A 45 -7.16 23.46 0.55
N ARG A 46 -6.20 24.06 1.26
CA ARG A 46 -5.09 24.82 0.64
C ARG A 46 -4.23 23.96 -0.26
N LEU A 47 -3.86 22.77 0.22
CA LEU A 47 -3.08 21.82 -0.57
C LEU A 47 -3.85 21.41 -1.83
N LEU A 48 -5.12 21.05 -1.69
CA LEU A 48 -5.95 20.61 -2.82
C LEU A 48 -6.17 21.74 -3.83
N ALA A 49 -6.50 22.96 -3.39
CA ALA A 49 -6.61 24.15 -4.24
C ALA A 49 -5.31 24.37 -5.04
N ALA A 50 -4.17 24.34 -4.37
CA ALA A 50 -2.86 24.47 -5.02
C ALA A 50 -2.55 23.32 -5.99
N ARG A 51 -3.19 22.15 -5.87
CA ARG A 51 -3.01 21.02 -6.81
C ARG A 51 -3.80 21.17 -8.10
N ILE A 52 -4.86 21.95 -8.09
CA ILE A 52 -5.69 22.24 -9.26
C ILE A 52 -5.52 23.69 -9.70
N ASP A 53 -4.34 24.27 -9.41
CA ASP A 53 -3.91 25.61 -9.80
C ASP A 53 -4.89 26.74 -9.45
N LEU A 54 -5.60 26.57 -8.33
CA LEU A 54 -6.49 27.59 -7.79
C LEU A 54 -5.71 28.56 -6.89
N PRO A 55 -5.70 29.88 -7.18
CA PRO A 55 -4.96 30.85 -6.40
C PRO A 55 -5.66 31.10 -5.06
N GLN A 56 -5.06 30.74 -3.91
CA GLN A 56 -5.41 31.26 -2.56
C GLN A 56 -4.56 30.62 -1.45
N ALA A 57 -3.56 31.36 -0.94
CA ALA A 57 -2.71 30.89 0.17
C ALA A 57 -3.43 30.85 1.53
N GLU A 58 -4.50 31.62 1.70
CA GLU A 58 -5.13 31.87 3.02
C GLU A 58 -6.44 31.12 3.27
N MET A 59 -6.78 30.12 2.45
CA MET A 59 -8.06 29.43 2.55
C MET A 59 -8.25 28.76 3.92
N ARG A 60 -9.28 29.20 4.65
CA ARG A 60 -9.70 28.69 5.97
C ARG A 60 -10.85 27.70 5.86
N SER A 61 -11.68 27.80 4.83
CA SER A 61 -12.81 26.88 4.63
C SER A 61 -13.08 26.67 3.15
N LEU A 62 -13.69 25.53 2.82
CA LEU A 62 -14.12 25.21 1.47
C LEU A 62 -15.12 26.25 0.90
N ARG A 63 -15.86 26.93 1.79
CA ARG A 63 -16.83 27.99 1.44
C ARG A 63 -16.19 29.23 0.82
N GLN A 64 -14.88 29.43 1.00
CA GLN A 64 -14.17 30.57 0.42
C GLN A 64 -13.80 30.33 -1.05
N HIS A 65 -13.96 29.10 -1.56
CA HIS A 65 -13.54 28.74 -2.90
C HIS A 65 -14.63 27.94 -3.65
N PRO A 66 -15.56 28.62 -4.34
CA PRO A 66 -16.69 27.98 -5.02
C PRO A 66 -16.26 26.92 -6.03
N ILE A 67 -15.19 27.14 -6.78
CA ILE A 67 -14.70 26.17 -7.78
C ILE A 67 -14.19 24.88 -7.13
N LEU A 68 -13.34 24.95 -6.10
CA LEU A 68 -12.86 23.76 -5.39
C LEU A 68 -14.02 22.99 -4.75
N ALA A 69 -14.96 23.72 -4.17
CA ALA A 69 -16.14 23.13 -3.57
C ALA A 69 -17.04 22.46 -4.62
N ALA A 70 -17.14 23.03 -5.82
CA ALA A 70 -17.84 22.43 -6.94
C ALA A 70 -17.16 21.13 -7.42
N HIS A 71 -15.82 21.04 -7.39
CA HIS A 71 -15.12 19.76 -7.63
C HIS A 71 -15.50 18.70 -6.58
N LEU A 72 -15.46 19.05 -5.29
CA LEU A 72 -15.78 18.08 -4.23
C LEU A 72 -17.26 17.68 -4.21
N ALA A 73 -18.16 18.62 -4.51
CA ALA A 73 -19.58 18.35 -4.68
C ALA A 73 -19.81 17.40 -5.85
N LEU A 74 -19.19 17.67 -7.02
CA LEU A 74 -19.24 16.80 -8.19
C LEU A 74 -18.82 15.37 -7.85
N LEU A 75 -17.68 15.20 -7.16
CA LEU A 75 -17.17 13.89 -6.79
C LEU A 75 -18.09 13.12 -5.82
N LEU A 76 -18.78 13.83 -4.92
CA LEU A 76 -19.75 13.23 -4.01
C LEU A 76 -21.04 12.84 -4.73
N THR A 77 -21.53 13.69 -5.63
CA THR A 77 -22.78 13.45 -6.37
C THR A 77 -22.63 12.33 -7.38
N THR A 78 -21.46 12.22 -8.04
CA THR A 78 -21.16 11.07 -8.91
C THR A 78 -20.87 9.79 -8.13
N GLY A 79 -20.85 9.85 -6.79
CA GLY A 79 -20.51 8.74 -5.93
C GLY A 79 -19.07 8.27 -6.09
N TYR A 80 -18.15 9.08 -6.62
CA TYR A 80 -16.74 8.73 -6.79
C TYR A 80 -15.97 8.75 -5.47
N ILE A 81 -16.42 9.61 -4.55
CA ILE A 81 -15.92 9.61 -3.19
C ILE A 81 -17.08 9.47 -2.22
N GLU A 82 -16.80 8.79 -1.12
CA GLU A 82 -17.72 8.66 0.00
C GLU A 82 -17.07 9.16 1.29
N SER A 83 -17.90 9.58 2.23
CA SER A 83 -17.50 9.91 3.59
C SER A 83 -17.97 8.80 4.54
N ASN A 84 -17.11 7.85 4.87
CA ASN A 84 -17.39 6.81 5.85
C ASN A 84 -16.54 7.05 7.11
N SER A 85 -17.15 6.95 8.31
CA SER A 85 -16.44 6.84 9.60
C SER A 85 -15.26 7.83 9.76
N ASN A 86 -15.51 9.11 9.49
CA ASN A 86 -14.56 10.22 9.60
C ASN A 86 -13.44 10.30 8.55
N LYS A 87 -13.53 9.59 7.41
CA LYS A 87 -12.54 9.70 6.32
C LYS A 87 -13.21 9.77 4.96
N TRP A 88 -12.57 10.49 4.05
CA TRP A 88 -12.88 10.43 2.63
C TRP A 88 -12.22 9.20 2.00
N ARG A 89 -12.96 8.46 1.18
CA ARG A 89 -12.47 7.30 0.44
C ARG A 89 -12.96 7.35 -1.00
N LEU A 90 -12.19 6.73 -1.89
CA LEU A 90 -12.63 6.47 -3.25
C LEU A 90 -13.56 5.26 -3.26
N THR A 91 -14.57 5.31 -4.12
CA THR A 91 -15.48 4.19 -4.36
C THR A 91 -15.04 3.42 -5.62
N PRO A 92 -15.62 2.23 -5.88
CA PRO A 92 -15.43 1.53 -7.15
C PRO A 92 -15.83 2.38 -8.38
N ALA A 93 -16.83 3.27 -8.24
CA ALA A 93 -17.27 4.14 -9.33
C ALA A 93 -16.17 5.10 -9.81
N ALA A 94 -15.34 5.62 -8.90
CA ALA A 94 -14.18 6.42 -9.28
C ALA A 94 -13.16 5.63 -10.11
N HIS A 95 -12.90 4.38 -9.72
CA HIS A 95 -11.98 3.52 -10.45
C HIS A 95 -12.52 3.17 -11.84
N ASN A 96 -13.82 2.90 -11.95
CA ASN A 96 -14.44 2.67 -13.25
C ASN A 96 -14.32 3.92 -14.15
N TRP A 97 -14.62 5.11 -13.61
CA TRP A 97 -14.51 6.36 -14.35
C TRP A 97 -13.07 6.66 -14.82
N LEU A 98 -12.08 6.45 -13.96
CA LEU A 98 -10.67 6.66 -14.32
C LEU A 98 -10.24 5.83 -15.54
N ASN A 99 -10.81 4.63 -15.70
CA ASN A 99 -10.49 3.70 -16.77
C ASN A 99 -11.36 3.84 -18.04
N LEU A 100 -12.36 4.73 -18.04
CA LEU A 100 -13.12 5.04 -19.25
C LEU A 100 -12.22 5.63 -20.33
N ALA A 101 -12.64 5.49 -21.59
CA ALA A 101 -11.97 6.16 -22.70
C ALA A 101 -12.06 7.69 -22.53
N ALA A 102 -11.09 8.43 -23.07
CA ALA A 102 -10.96 9.87 -22.84
C ALA A 102 -12.17 10.68 -23.34
N ASP A 103 -12.83 10.19 -24.40
CA ASP A 103 -14.05 10.71 -24.99
C ASP A 103 -15.31 10.36 -24.20
N GLU A 104 -15.29 9.31 -23.37
CA GLU A 104 -16.41 8.88 -22.53
C GLU A 104 -16.42 9.54 -21.13
N GLN A 105 -15.27 10.02 -20.65
CA GLN A 105 -15.12 10.53 -19.28
C GLN A 105 -15.95 11.79 -18.99
N LEU A 106 -15.95 12.75 -19.91
CA LEU A 106 -16.74 13.99 -19.78
C LEU A 106 -18.25 13.72 -19.93
N PRO A 107 -18.71 12.97 -20.95
CA PRO A 107 -20.10 12.51 -21.02
C PRO A 107 -20.53 11.76 -19.75
N GLY A 108 -19.67 10.90 -19.20
CA GLY A 108 -19.93 10.18 -17.95
C GLY A 108 -20.14 11.11 -16.76
N LEU A 109 -19.33 12.17 -16.62
CA LEU A 109 -19.52 13.20 -15.59
C LEU A 109 -20.84 13.96 -15.80
N LEU A 110 -21.14 14.37 -17.03
CA LEU A 110 -22.35 15.11 -17.38
C LEU A 110 -23.63 14.28 -17.14
N ALA A 111 -23.63 13.01 -17.51
CA ALA A 111 -24.76 12.11 -17.29
C ALA A 111 -25.08 11.97 -15.79
N GLN A 112 -24.05 11.82 -14.96
CA GLN A 112 -24.22 11.72 -13.50
C GLN A 112 -24.76 13.01 -12.89
N ILE A 113 -24.36 14.17 -13.40
CA ILE A 113 -24.92 15.46 -12.99
C ILE A 113 -26.40 15.57 -13.37
N GLY A 114 -26.77 15.18 -14.60
CA GLY A 114 -28.15 15.28 -15.08
C GLY A 114 -29.13 14.36 -14.34
N CYS A 115 -28.65 13.21 -13.83
CA CYS A 115 -29.46 12.26 -13.07
C CYS A 115 -29.50 12.53 -11.55
N SER A 116 -28.56 13.32 -11.02
CA SER A 116 -28.42 13.54 -9.58
C SER A 116 -29.01 14.88 -9.15
N ASP A 117 -29.68 14.89 -8.01
CA ASP A 117 -30.02 16.15 -7.35
C ASP A 117 -28.73 16.73 -6.72
N LEU A 118 -28.10 17.65 -7.45
CA LEU A 118 -26.90 18.36 -7.01
C LEU A 118 -27.19 19.28 -5.82
N GLU A 119 -28.42 19.78 -5.68
CA GLU A 119 -28.77 20.82 -4.73
C GLU A 119 -28.61 20.41 -3.25
N PRO A 120 -29.01 19.21 -2.81
CA PRO A 120 -28.74 18.70 -1.47
C PRO A 120 -27.26 18.57 -1.13
N VAL A 121 -26.41 18.25 -2.12
CA VAL A 121 -24.96 18.15 -1.88
C VAL A 121 -24.35 19.54 -1.84
N PHE A 122 -24.76 20.44 -2.73
CA PHE A 122 -24.31 21.83 -2.69
C PHE A 122 -24.75 22.55 -1.44
N SER A 123 -25.97 22.35 -0.94
CA SER A 123 -26.47 23.01 0.28
C SER A 123 -25.65 22.65 1.52
N ARG A 124 -25.00 21.48 1.55
CA ARG A 124 -24.02 21.10 2.59
C ARG A 124 -22.77 21.99 2.57
N PHE A 125 -22.41 22.53 1.40
CA PHE A 125 -21.25 23.40 1.21
C PHE A 125 -21.63 24.89 1.17
N PHE A 126 -22.70 25.27 0.47
CA PHE A 126 -23.21 26.62 0.25
C PHE A 126 -24.73 26.66 0.32
N ALA A 127 -25.28 27.36 1.31
CA ALA A 127 -26.73 27.47 1.49
C ALA A 127 -27.41 28.45 0.50
N GLN A 128 -26.68 29.40 -0.10
CA GLN A 128 -27.30 30.53 -0.83
C GLN A 128 -27.03 30.53 -2.35
N GLU A 129 -26.13 29.68 -2.87
CA GLU A 129 -25.68 29.74 -4.28
C GLU A 129 -25.69 28.36 -4.98
N SER A 130 -26.40 27.37 -4.42
CA SER A 130 -26.41 25.97 -4.91
C SER A 130 -26.85 25.84 -6.37
N ALA A 131 -27.98 26.45 -6.75
CA ALA A 131 -28.53 26.36 -8.10
C ALA A 131 -27.59 26.98 -9.16
N LEU A 132 -27.03 28.15 -8.88
CA LEU A 132 -26.09 28.83 -9.79
C LEU A 132 -24.81 28.00 -10.00
N LEU A 133 -24.29 27.37 -8.94
CA LEU A 133 -23.11 26.51 -9.04
C LEU A 133 -23.41 25.25 -9.88
N ALA A 134 -24.58 24.64 -9.71
CA ALA A 134 -24.98 23.49 -10.52
C ALA A 134 -25.07 23.83 -12.02
N THR A 135 -25.71 24.95 -12.37
CA THR A 135 -25.78 25.42 -13.76
C THR A 135 -24.38 25.75 -14.31
N PHE A 136 -23.54 26.43 -13.52
CA PHE A 136 -22.17 26.76 -13.89
C PHE A 136 -21.34 25.49 -14.16
N LEU A 137 -21.48 24.46 -13.33
CA LEU A 137 -20.82 23.16 -13.53
C LEU A 137 -21.19 22.52 -14.87
N GLN A 138 -22.49 22.42 -15.13
CA GLN A 138 -23.01 21.78 -16.33
C GLN A 138 -22.51 22.51 -17.59
N GLN A 139 -22.60 23.84 -17.62
CA GLN A 139 -22.11 24.66 -18.73
C GLN A 139 -20.60 24.55 -18.92
N THR A 140 -19.83 24.52 -17.82
CA THR A 140 -18.37 24.40 -17.88
C THR A 140 -17.96 23.05 -18.46
N LEU A 141 -18.55 21.95 -17.98
CA LEU A 141 -18.27 20.61 -18.48
C LEU A 141 -18.68 20.45 -19.94
N GLN A 142 -19.83 21.01 -20.35
CA GLN A 142 -20.28 20.97 -21.74
C GLN A 142 -19.28 21.67 -22.69
N ARG A 143 -18.78 22.85 -22.31
CA ARG A 143 -17.71 23.55 -23.06
C ARG A 143 -16.41 22.75 -23.12
N GLN A 144 -16.06 22.06 -22.03
CA GLN A 144 -14.87 21.22 -22.00
C GLN A 144 -15.00 20.01 -22.94
N THR A 145 -16.19 19.46 -23.12
CA THR A 145 -16.41 18.34 -24.07
C THR A 145 -16.01 18.73 -25.49
N GLU A 146 -16.36 19.95 -25.93
CA GLU A 146 -16.00 20.47 -27.25
C GLU A 146 -14.48 20.69 -27.38
N LEU A 147 -13.82 21.17 -26.32
CA LEU A 147 -12.38 21.44 -26.30
C LEU A 147 -11.52 20.17 -26.14
N TRP A 148 -12.08 19.11 -25.57
CA TRP A 148 -11.37 17.86 -25.30
C TRP A 148 -11.39 16.92 -26.50
N ALA A 149 -12.44 16.97 -27.32
CA ALA A 149 -12.54 16.23 -28.57
C ALA A 149 -11.49 16.71 -29.58
N GLY A 150 -10.42 15.94 -29.78
CA GLY A 150 -9.48 16.14 -30.89
C GLY A 150 -8.05 16.57 -30.51
N SER A 151 -7.70 16.62 -29.23
CA SER A 151 -6.29 16.81 -28.87
C SER A 151 -5.51 15.51 -28.90
N ALA A 152 -4.35 15.52 -29.55
CA ALA A 152 -3.34 14.50 -29.33
C ALA A 152 -2.88 14.48 -27.86
N GLN A 153 -2.58 13.29 -27.35
CA GLN A 153 -1.95 13.12 -26.05
C GLN A 153 -0.47 13.43 -26.18
N GLU A 154 -0.01 14.45 -25.47
CA GLU A 154 1.42 14.69 -25.33
C GLU A 154 2.02 13.70 -24.32
N PRO A 155 3.22 13.16 -24.56
CA PRO A 155 3.91 12.36 -23.56
C PRO A 155 4.47 13.24 -22.43
N ALA A 156 4.56 12.66 -21.23
CA ALA A 156 5.26 13.26 -20.12
C ALA A 156 6.76 13.38 -20.44
N LYS A 157 7.39 14.45 -19.92
CA LYS A 157 8.81 14.75 -20.20
C LYS A 157 9.62 14.70 -18.93
N TRP A 158 10.81 14.12 -19.03
CA TRP A 158 11.80 14.19 -17.94
C TRP A 158 12.35 15.61 -17.84
N SER A 159 12.45 16.12 -16.62
CA SER A 159 13.17 17.35 -16.28
C SER A 159 14.37 16.95 -15.41
N ASP A 160 15.56 16.92 -15.98
CA ASP A 160 16.75 16.51 -15.25
C ASP A 160 17.22 17.65 -14.33
N ARG A 161 17.14 17.42 -13.01
CA ARG A 161 17.61 18.38 -12.00
C ARG A 161 18.75 17.85 -11.13
N SER A 162 18.77 16.55 -10.85
CA SER A 162 19.75 15.92 -9.96
C SER A 162 19.72 14.40 -10.10
N SER A 163 20.82 13.73 -9.76
CA SER A 163 20.88 12.27 -9.68
C SER A 163 19.90 11.70 -8.64
N ASP A 164 19.56 12.43 -7.58
CA ASP A 164 18.79 11.91 -6.45
C ASP A 164 17.28 12.17 -6.51
N CYS A 165 16.82 12.83 -7.56
CA CYS A 165 15.41 13.13 -7.75
C CYS A 165 15.06 13.16 -9.23
N TRP A 166 14.07 12.35 -9.60
CA TRP A 166 13.47 12.42 -10.92
C TRP A 166 12.34 13.43 -10.90
N GLN A 167 12.33 14.34 -11.87
CA GLN A 167 11.18 15.19 -12.13
C GLN A 167 10.53 14.78 -13.43
N LEU A 168 9.24 14.54 -13.36
CA LEU A 168 8.40 14.23 -14.51
C LEU A 168 7.42 15.38 -14.70
N VAL A 169 7.57 16.11 -15.81
CA VAL A 169 6.63 17.15 -16.23
C VAL A 169 5.44 16.45 -16.87
N LEU A 170 4.28 16.55 -16.24
CA LEU A 170 3.05 15.96 -16.74
C LEU A 170 2.34 16.93 -17.70
N PRO A 171 1.89 16.46 -18.86
CA PRO A 171 1.13 17.28 -19.77
C PRO A 171 -0.30 17.47 -19.25
N CYS A 172 -0.93 18.58 -19.63
CA CYS A 172 -2.30 18.90 -19.26
C CYS A 172 -3.36 17.98 -19.89
N ARG A 173 -2.97 16.91 -20.59
CA ARG A 173 -3.85 15.99 -21.34
C ARG A 173 -3.44 14.52 -21.23
N LEU A 174 -2.84 14.14 -20.10
CA LEU A 174 -2.58 12.73 -19.80
C LEU A 174 -3.89 11.98 -19.52
N THR A 175 -3.97 10.69 -19.83
CA THR A 175 -5.15 9.88 -19.49
C THR A 175 -5.39 9.88 -17.98
N PRO A 176 -6.64 10.05 -17.50
CA PRO A 176 -6.94 10.10 -16.07
C PRO A 176 -6.43 8.93 -15.24
N TRP A 177 -6.57 7.68 -15.67
CA TRP A 177 -6.01 6.54 -14.92
C TRP A 177 -4.49 6.65 -14.74
N LEU A 178 -3.77 7.05 -15.80
CA LEU A 178 -2.32 7.16 -15.78
C LEU A 178 -1.88 8.32 -14.89
N LEU A 179 -2.55 9.47 -15.03
CA LEU A 179 -2.34 10.65 -14.18
C LEU A 179 -2.58 10.29 -12.70
N PHE A 180 -3.70 9.63 -12.40
CA PHE A 180 -4.04 9.20 -11.04
C PHE A 180 -2.92 8.36 -10.41
N HIS A 181 -2.40 7.38 -11.15
CA HIS A 181 -1.36 6.49 -10.66
C HIS A 181 0.01 7.17 -10.55
N LEU A 182 0.41 8.01 -11.52
CA LEU A 182 1.66 8.77 -11.45
C LEU A 182 1.67 9.71 -10.25
N LEU A 183 0.55 10.36 -9.95
CA LEU A 183 0.38 11.20 -8.77
C LEU A 183 0.56 10.41 -7.46
N GLN A 184 0.49 9.07 -7.48
CA GLN A 184 0.86 8.28 -6.31
C GLN A 184 2.39 8.13 -6.17
N LEU A 185 3.21 8.29 -7.19
CA LEU A 185 4.62 7.92 -7.14
C LEU A 185 5.54 8.96 -6.49
N GLY A 186 5.12 10.23 -6.45
CA GLY A 186 5.98 11.35 -6.06
C GLY A 186 5.29 12.47 -5.29
N ILE A 187 6.09 13.48 -4.94
CA ILE A 187 5.61 14.76 -4.41
C ILE A 187 5.24 15.64 -5.59
N TRP A 188 4.01 16.15 -5.62
CA TRP A 188 3.60 17.02 -6.71
C TRP A 188 4.14 18.43 -6.42
N GLN A 189 4.57 19.12 -7.44
CA GLN A 189 5.11 20.48 -7.41
C GLN A 189 4.24 21.38 -8.32
N GLN A 190 4.45 22.68 -8.26
CA GLN A 190 3.77 23.62 -9.16
C GLN A 190 4.16 23.35 -10.62
N GLY A 191 3.27 23.66 -11.57
CA GLY A 191 3.50 23.46 -13.00
C GLY A 191 3.40 22.01 -13.46
N HIS A 192 2.52 21.21 -12.84
CA HIS A 192 2.28 19.80 -13.18
C HIS A 192 3.53 18.89 -13.10
N ILE A 193 4.47 19.21 -12.20
CA ILE A 193 5.68 18.41 -12.01
C ILE A 193 5.47 17.39 -10.89
N ILE A 194 5.84 16.14 -11.13
CA ILE A 194 5.97 15.12 -10.09
C ILE A 194 7.45 14.90 -9.80
N ALA A 195 7.83 15.13 -8.55
CA ALA A 195 9.16 14.82 -8.04
C ALA A 195 9.14 13.43 -7.37
N CYS A 196 9.75 12.46 -8.03
CA CYS A 196 10.02 11.14 -7.50
C CYS A 196 11.41 11.12 -6.85
N SER A 197 11.48 10.71 -5.59
CA SER A 197 12.73 10.59 -4.84
C SER A 197 12.83 9.17 -4.28
N PRO A 198 14.00 8.77 -3.73
CA PRO A 198 14.13 7.49 -3.03
C PRO A 198 13.02 7.28 -2.00
N ILE A 199 12.65 8.34 -1.27
CA ILE A 199 11.65 8.29 -0.20
C ILE A 199 10.25 8.02 -0.78
N THR A 200 9.84 8.75 -1.83
CA THR A 200 8.48 8.65 -2.36
C THR A 200 8.25 7.31 -3.05
N LEU A 201 9.24 6.83 -3.79
CA LEU A 201 9.18 5.55 -4.50
C LEU A 201 9.30 4.37 -3.55
N ALA A 202 10.15 4.45 -2.54
CA ALA A 202 10.22 3.42 -1.50
C ALA A 202 8.92 3.33 -0.66
N ALA A 203 8.09 4.37 -0.63
CA ALA A 203 6.75 4.31 -0.04
C ALA A 203 5.66 3.76 -1.01
N ALA A 204 5.98 3.52 -2.28
CA ALA A 204 5.04 3.07 -3.29
C ALA A 204 4.57 1.60 -3.10
N PRO A 205 5.40 0.64 -2.64
CA PRO A 205 4.96 -0.73 -2.37
C PRO A 205 3.82 -0.84 -1.36
N ALA A 206 3.79 0.03 -0.33
CA ALA A 206 2.70 0.10 0.64
C ALA A 206 1.34 0.48 0.02
N ARG A 207 1.35 0.93 -1.24
CA ARG A 207 0.18 1.30 -2.04
C ARG A 207 0.02 0.39 -3.26
N HIS A 208 0.64 -0.80 -3.22
CA HIS A 208 0.57 -1.82 -4.26
C HIS A 208 1.22 -1.40 -5.59
N TYR A 209 2.26 -0.57 -5.54
CA TYR A 209 3.12 -0.26 -6.69
C TYR A 209 4.46 -0.98 -6.54
N GLY A 210 4.58 -2.12 -7.21
CA GLY A 210 5.86 -2.83 -7.36
C GLY A 210 6.73 -2.25 -8.48
N PHE A 211 7.94 -2.76 -8.63
CA PHE A 211 8.92 -2.33 -9.64
C PHE A 211 8.32 -2.32 -11.06
N GLU A 212 7.75 -3.44 -11.50
CA GLU A 212 7.20 -3.55 -12.87
C GLU A 212 6.06 -2.57 -13.13
N LYS A 213 5.17 -2.38 -12.15
CA LYS A 213 4.06 -1.43 -12.29
C LYS A 213 4.57 0.01 -12.39
N ILE A 214 5.55 0.39 -11.57
CA ILE A 214 6.15 1.73 -11.61
C ILE A 214 6.87 1.96 -12.93
N ARG A 215 7.68 0.99 -13.37
CA ARG A 215 8.35 1.02 -14.67
C ARG A 215 7.34 1.22 -15.79
N TRP A 216 6.33 0.37 -15.86
CA TRP A 216 5.30 0.43 -16.89
C TRP A 216 4.56 1.78 -16.90
N LEU A 217 4.20 2.32 -15.73
CA LEU A 217 3.55 3.63 -15.63
C LEU A 217 4.44 4.75 -16.17
N LEU A 218 5.72 4.76 -15.80
CA LEU A 218 6.67 5.77 -16.28
C LEU A 218 6.91 5.63 -17.79
N GLU A 219 7.14 4.42 -18.29
CA GLU A 219 7.37 4.17 -19.71
C GLU A 219 6.14 4.50 -20.57
N THR A 220 4.94 4.18 -20.08
CA THR A 220 3.67 4.53 -20.74
C THR A 220 3.47 6.04 -20.78
N ALA A 221 3.75 6.74 -19.67
CA ALA A 221 3.61 8.18 -19.59
C ALA A 221 4.58 8.92 -20.51
N THR A 222 5.82 8.45 -20.59
CA THR A 222 6.86 9.10 -21.40
C THR A 222 6.91 8.59 -22.84
N GLN A 223 6.15 7.53 -23.17
CA GLN A 223 6.22 6.81 -24.44
C GLN A 223 7.66 6.38 -24.80
N GLN A 224 8.47 6.08 -23.78
CA GLN A 224 9.90 5.78 -23.91
C GLN A 224 10.28 4.74 -22.87
N ALA A 225 11.05 3.72 -23.28
CA ALA A 225 11.60 2.75 -22.33
C ALA A 225 12.56 3.44 -21.35
N LEU A 226 12.55 3.02 -20.08
CA LEU A 226 13.52 3.52 -19.11
C LEU A 226 14.92 3.02 -19.49
N SER A 227 15.90 3.93 -19.46
CA SER A 227 17.30 3.57 -19.62
C SER A 227 17.74 2.59 -18.53
N THR A 228 18.76 1.76 -18.81
CA THR A 228 19.32 0.81 -17.84
C THR A 228 19.73 1.49 -16.53
N ALA A 229 20.32 2.69 -16.62
CA ALA A 229 20.68 3.50 -15.44
C ALA A 229 19.46 3.85 -14.58
N ARG A 230 18.34 4.29 -15.19
CA ARG A 230 17.09 4.59 -14.47
C ARG A 230 16.44 3.33 -13.90
N LYS A 231 16.47 2.20 -14.61
CA LYS A 231 15.98 0.90 -14.10
C LYS A 231 16.75 0.46 -12.86
N ASN A 232 18.08 0.51 -12.91
CA ASN A 232 18.94 0.18 -11.77
C ASN A 232 18.70 1.12 -10.59
N GLN A 233 18.51 2.41 -10.86
CA GLN A 233 18.19 3.39 -9.84
C GLN A 233 16.81 3.16 -9.21
N LEU A 234 15.77 2.86 -10.00
CA LEU A 234 14.45 2.49 -9.48
C LEU A 234 14.55 1.25 -8.57
N HIS A 235 15.28 0.24 -9.01
CA HIS A 235 15.51 -0.97 -8.23
C HIS A 235 16.21 -0.65 -6.90
N ALA A 236 17.29 0.14 -6.94
CA ALA A 236 18.00 0.58 -5.76
C ALA A 236 17.09 1.37 -4.80
N TRP A 237 16.28 2.30 -5.30
CA TRP A 237 15.33 3.07 -4.49
C TRP A 237 14.25 2.21 -3.86
N LEU A 238 13.66 1.26 -4.59
CA LEU A 238 12.66 0.35 -4.03
C LEU A 238 13.24 -0.60 -2.98
N ARG A 239 14.48 -1.07 -3.13
CA ARG A 239 15.16 -1.87 -2.09
C ARG A 239 15.32 -1.10 -0.78
N ARG A 240 15.44 0.23 -0.81
CA ARG A 240 15.56 1.08 0.39
C ARG A 240 14.32 1.01 1.30
N ALA A 241 13.14 0.74 0.75
CA ALA A 241 11.89 0.61 1.50
C ALA A 241 11.95 -0.45 2.60
N ASN A 242 12.74 -1.50 2.37
CA ASN A 242 12.86 -2.64 3.26
C ASN A 242 14.13 -2.61 4.10
N THR A 243 14.94 -1.56 3.99
CA THR A 243 16.20 -1.46 4.72
C THR A 243 16.01 -1.27 6.22
N TYR A 244 15.05 -0.44 6.62
CA TYR A 244 14.72 -0.20 8.02
C TYR A 244 13.25 -0.48 8.24
N ARG A 245 12.93 -1.35 9.20
CA ARG A 245 11.55 -1.71 9.54
C ARG A 245 11.31 -1.46 11.01
N LEU A 246 10.18 -0.84 11.32
CA LEU A 246 9.75 -0.59 12.70
C LEU A 246 8.53 -1.43 13.02
N ARG A 247 8.60 -2.27 14.07
CA ARG A 247 7.49 -3.04 14.62
C ARG A 247 7.39 -2.77 16.12
N GLY A 248 6.37 -2.04 16.57
CA GLY A 248 6.32 -1.68 17.98
C GLY A 248 7.42 -0.68 18.34
N ASN A 249 8.30 -1.07 19.26
CA ASN A 249 9.56 -0.38 19.60
C ASN A 249 10.78 -1.06 18.95
N LEU A 250 10.59 -2.15 18.22
CA LEU A 250 11.67 -2.92 17.61
C LEU A 250 12.02 -2.32 16.25
N LEU A 251 13.25 -1.84 16.11
CA LEU A 251 13.87 -1.47 14.86
C LEU A 251 14.65 -2.65 14.30
N SER A 252 14.30 -3.10 13.10
CA SER A 252 15.02 -4.11 12.33
C SER A 252 15.75 -3.46 11.14
N THR A 253 16.96 -3.91 10.85
CA THR A 253 17.70 -3.55 9.62
C THR A 253 17.82 -4.74 8.68
N ALA A 254 17.97 -4.47 7.38
CA ALA A 254 18.21 -5.51 6.39
C ALA A 254 19.61 -6.13 6.56
N GLN A 255 20.61 -5.31 6.91
CA GLN A 255 21.99 -5.74 7.11
C GLN A 255 22.55 -5.26 8.46
N PRO A 256 23.49 -5.99 9.10
CA PRO A 256 24.04 -5.63 10.41
C PRO A 256 24.79 -4.29 10.39
N GLU A 257 25.49 -3.98 9.30
CA GLU A 257 26.30 -2.78 9.16
C GLU A 257 25.45 -1.50 9.24
N GLN A 258 24.17 -1.58 8.87
CA GLN A 258 23.22 -0.49 8.98
C GLN A 258 22.88 -0.18 10.44
N MET A 259 22.75 -1.20 11.29
CA MET A 259 22.55 -1.01 12.72
C MET A 259 23.83 -0.47 13.37
N THR A 260 24.99 -0.98 12.96
CA THR A 260 26.30 -0.46 13.40
C THR A 260 26.47 1.01 13.02
N ALA A 261 26.09 1.40 11.81
CA ALA A 261 26.11 2.80 11.37
C ALA A 261 25.19 3.68 12.22
N LEU A 262 23.99 3.20 12.60
CA LEU A 262 23.10 3.91 13.53
C LEU A 262 23.75 4.11 14.91
N ARG A 263 24.40 3.08 15.46
CA ARG A 263 25.10 3.14 16.76
C ARG A 263 26.31 4.08 16.76
N ALA A 264 27.02 4.15 15.64
CA ALA A 264 28.16 5.04 15.45
C ALA A 264 27.76 6.53 15.50
N GLN A 265 26.52 6.86 15.12
CA GLN A 265 26.03 8.24 15.14
C GLN A 265 25.72 8.71 16.57
N LYS A 266 26.58 9.58 17.12
CA LYS A 266 26.45 10.14 18.49
C LYS A 266 25.04 10.68 18.80
N ARG A 267 24.39 11.33 17.82
CA ARG A 267 23.04 11.91 17.98
C ARG A 267 21.92 10.85 18.06
N LEU A 268 22.13 9.66 17.51
CA LEU A 268 21.14 8.58 17.46
C LEU A 268 21.40 7.50 18.50
N ARG A 269 22.60 7.44 19.08
CA ARG A 269 22.93 6.44 20.10
C ARG A 269 21.94 6.44 21.27
N GLY A 270 21.54 7.60 21.75
CA GLY A 270 20.55 7.73 22.84
C GLY A 270 19.09 7.42 22.44
N LEU A 271 18.83 7.03 21.19
CA LEU A 271 17.54 6.52 20.73
C LEU A 271 17.46 4.99 20.86
N ILE A 272 18.60 4.29 20.90
CA ILE A 272 18.66 2.85 21.10
C ILE A 272 18.62 2.59 22.61
N LEU A 273 17.58 1.91 23.07
CA LEU A 273 17.39 1.55 24.48
C LEU A 273 18.14 0.27 24.82
N GLU A 274 18.05 -0.73 23.94
CA GLU A 274 18.62 -2.05 24.15
C GLU A 274 18.94 -2.69 22.79
N ASP A 275 20.09 -3.36 22.70
CA ASP A 275 20.49 -4.13 21.54
C ASP A 275 20.08 -5.59 21.72
N LEU A 276 19.23 -6.10 20.83
CA LEU A 276 18.76 -7.49 20.90
C LEU A 276 19.58 -8.42 20.00
N ALA A 277 20.00 -7.93 18.83
CA ALA A 277 20.79 -8.68 17.86
C ALA A 277 21.57 -7.73 16.93
N PRO A 278 22.48 -8.24 16.08
CA PRO A 278 23.21 -7.40 15.12
C PRO A 278 22.32 -6.60 14.16
N ARG A 279 21.08 -7.07 13.91
CA ARG A 279 20.10 -6.39 13.04
C ARG A 279 18.89 -5.82 13.79
N HIS A 280 18.86 -5.91 15.13
CA HIS A 280 17.66 -5.64 15.92
C HIS A 280 17.98 -4.83 17.18
N ALA A 281 17.22 -3.76 17.40
CA ALA A 281 17.35 -2.92 18.59
C ALA A 281 15.99 -2.39 19.03
N PHE A 282 15.78 -2.30 20.35
CA PHE A 282 14.67 -1.53 20.90
C PHE A 282 14.99 -0.05 20.85
N ILE A 283 14.03 0.76 20.41
CA ILE A 283 14.19 2.21 20.27
C ILE A 283 13.18 3.00 21.10
N ASP A 284 13.61 4.16 21.56
CA ASP A 284 12.79 5.16 22.23
C ASP A 284 11.86 5.85 21.23
N ARG A 285 10.55 5.60 21.37
CA ARG A 285 9.51 6.18 20.51
C ARG A 285 9.43 7.69 20.59
N THR A 286 9.78 8.30 21.72
CA THR A 286 9.72 9.76 21.88
C THR A 286 10.72 10.45 20.93
N LYS A 287 11.81 9.76 20.58
CA LYS A 287 12.85 10.24 19.66
C LYS A 287 12.68 9.72 18.23
N LEU A 288 11.64 8.94 17.93
CA LEU A 288 11.39 8.40 16.59
C LEU A 288 11.37 9.47 15.49
N PRO A 289 10.79 10.67 15.67
CA PRO A 289 10.84 11.71 14.65
C PRO A 289 12.27 12.12 14.26
N GLN A 290 13.22 12.07 15.19
CA GLN A 290 14.63 12.36 14.93
C GLN A 290 15.26 11.30 14.03
N LEU A 291 15.02 10.01 14.32
CA LEU A 291 15.47 8.90 13.46
C LEU A 291 14.83 8.98 12.07
N GLN A 292 13.52 9.23 12.00
CA GLN A 292 12.80 9.36 10.74
C GLN A 292 13.39 10.48 9.88
N ASN A 293 13.66 11.65 10.47
CA ASN A 293 14.26 12.77 9.75
C ASN A 293 15.70 12.47 9.30
N TRP A 294 16.49 11.77 10.13
CA TRP A 294 17.85 11.37 9.76
C TRP A 294 17.84 10.37 8.60
N LEU A 295 17.04 9.30 8.70
CA LEU A 295 16.90 8.29 7.64
C LEU A 295 16.34 8.90 6.34
N ALA A 296 15.36 9.80 6.44
CA ALA A 296 14.80 10.51 5.29
C ALA A 296 15.88 11.32 4.56
N ARG A 297 16.78 12.01 5.27
CA ARG A 297 17.90 12.74 4.63
C ARG A 297 18.88 11.82 3.91
N GLN A 298 18.98 10.57 4.34
CA GLN A 298 19.77 9.52 3.67
C GLN A 298 18.98 8.78 2.57
N GLY A 299 17.72 9.17 2.33
CA GLY A 299 16.86 8.54 1.33
C GLY A 299 16.32 7.17 1.74
N TYR A 300 16.26 6.86 3.04
CA TYR A 300 15.61 5.66 3.57
C TYR A 300 14.29 6.06 4.23
N PRO A 301 13.12 5.67 3.71
CA PRO A 301 11.88 5.90 4.41
C PRO A 301 11.80 4.98 5.63
N LEU A 302 11.36 5.52 6.76
CA LEU A 302 10.93 4.72 7.90
C LEU A 302 9.42 4.93 8.06
N SER A 303 8.65 4.10 7.36
CA SER A 303 7.19 4.13 7.44
C SER A 303 6.75 3.96 8.89
N LYS A 304 5.86 4.84 9.34
CA LYS A 304 5.13 4.59 10.59
C LYS A 304 4.35 3.30 10.35
N SER A 305 4.60 2.26 11.14
CA SER A 305 3.76 1.06 11.13
C SER A 305 2.30 1.50 11.22
N THR A 306 1.57 1.34 10.12
CA THR A 306 0.13 1.62 10.07
C THR A 306 -0.67 0.54 10.74
N ASN A 307 -0.04 -0.58 11.14
CA ASN A 307 -0.65 -1.49 12.09
C ASN A 307 -0.86 -0.67 13.35
N PRO A 308 -2.11 -0.34 13.71
CA PRO A 308 -2.36 0.27 15.00
C PRO A 308 -1.70 -0.65 16.01
N VAL A 309 -0.81 -0.10 16.84
CA VAL A 309 -0.59 -0.70 18.15
C VAL A 309 -1.99 -0.91 18.68
N PRO A 310 -2.41 -2.13 19.06
CA PRO A 310 -3.74 -2.36 19.58
C PRO A 310 -3.94 -1.35 20.70
N THR A 311 -4.66 -0.27 20.42
CA THR A 311 -5.08 0.68 21.43
C THR A 311 -5.99 -0.14 22.31
N GLU A 312 -5.64 -0.27 23.59
CA GLU A 312 -6.44 -0.86 24.65
C GLU A 312 -7.92 -0.60 24.36
N ARG A 313 -8.59 -1.61 23.77
CA ARG A 313 -10.02 -1.54 23.52
C ARG A 313 -10.67 -1.70 24.88
N LYS A 314 -11.67 -0.85 25.16
CA LYS A 314 -12.47 -1.00 26.37
C LYS A 314 -13.13 -2.39 26.36
N PRO A 315 -12.91 -3.21 27.40
CA PRO A 315 -13.44 -4.55 27.48
C PRO A 315 -14.91 -4.46 27.90
N SER A 316 -15.84 -4.65 26.99
CA SER A 316 -17.21 -5.00 27.43
C SER A 316 -18.01 -5.89 26.48
N ASP A 317 -17.49 -6.26 25.30
CA ASP A 317 -17.97 -7.42 24.50
C ASP A 317 -16.81 -8.36 24.11
N ASP A 318 -15.60 -8.07 24.61
CA ASP A 318 -14.36 -8.74 24.19
C ASP A 318 -14.10 -10.05 24.96
N GLN A 319 -14.79 -10.34 26.08
CA GLN A 319 -14.48 -11.53 26.90
C GLN A 319 -14.79 -12.84 26.18
N ASP A 320 -15.93 -12.94 25.48
CA ASP A 320 -16.29 -14.12 24.68
C ASP A 320 -15.29 -14.36 23.54
N TYR A 321 -14.92 -13.30 22.82
CA TYR A 321 -13.96 -13.38 21.73
C TYR A 321 -12.54 -13.63 22.23
N HIS A 322 -12.18 -13.09 23.40
CA HIS A 322 -10.88 -13.31 24.03
C HIS A 322 -10.77 -14.75 24.50
N TRP A 323 -11.80 -15.26 25.18
CA TRP A 323 -11.89 -16.65 25.61
C TRP A 323 -11.82 -17.58 24.40
N LEU A 324 -12.64 -17.35 23.38
CA LEU A 324 -12.68 -18.16 22.16
C LEU A 324 -11.32 -18.10 21.42
N GLY A 325 -10.71 -16.92 21.32
CA GLY A 325 -9.39 -16.73 20.71
C GLY A 325 -8.28 -17.47 21.46
N LEU A 326 -8.24 -17.40 22.79
CA LEU A 326 -7.29 -18.15 23.60
C LEU A 326 -7.53 -19.67 23.48
N ARG A 327 -8.78 -20.10 23.46
CA ARG A 327 -9.16 -21.52 23.31
C ARG A 327 -8.73 -22.07 21.96
N LEU A 328 -8.99 -21.35 20.88
CA LEU A 328 -8.54 -21.69 19.52
C LEU A 328 -7.02 -21.69 19.41
N LEU A 329 -6.32 -20.70 20.00
CA LEU A 329 -4.86 -20.67 20.03
C LEU A 329 -4.26 -21.87 20.77
N ASN A 330 -4.90 -22.31 21.85
CA ASN A 330 -4.48 -23.49 22.59
C ASN A 330 -4.73 -24.77 21.77
N GLY A 331 -5.90 -24.91 21.14
CA GLY A 331 -6.21 -26.01 20.24
C GLY A 331 -5.29 -26.07 19.02
N LEU A 332 -4.89 -24.92 18.48
CA LEU A 332 -3.95 -24.80 17.36
C LEU A 332 -2.57 -25.37 17.67
N GLN A 333 -2.16 -25.42 18.93
CA GLN A 333 -0.86 -26.01 19.33
C GLN A 333 -0.80 -27.51 19.06
N ALA A 334 -1.94 -28.20 19.07
CA ALA A 334 -1.99 -29.60 18.67
C ALA A 334 -1.63 -29.81 17.19
N PHE A 335 -1.72 -28.76 16.36
CA PHE A 335 -1.44 -28.81 14.92
C PHE A 335 -0.04 -28.29 14.53
N VAL A 336 0.68 -27.62 15.44
CA VAL A 336 1.99 -27.00 15.16
C VAL A 336 3.04 -27.55 16.13
N PRO A 337 3.85 -28.54 15.73
CA PRO A 337 4.90 -29.08 16.58
C PRO A 337 5.99 -28.03 16.86
N GLY A 338 6.13 -27.64 18.12
CA GLY A 338 7.26 -26.84 18.61
C GLY A 338 7.01 -25.32 18.65
N ASN A 339 7.17 -24.75 19.85
CA ASN A 339 7.41 -23.33 20.15
C ASN A 339 6.24 -22.36 20.30
N VAL A 340 5.12 -22.78 20.89
CA VAL A 340 4.24 -21.82 21.58
C VAL A 340 4.11 -22.25 23.04
N SER A 341 4.65 -21.46 23.98
CA SER A 341 4.54 -21.74 25.41
C SER A 341 3.07 -21.70 25.84
N ALA A 342 2.47 -22.88 26.01
CA ALA A 342 1.07 -23.10 26.36
C ALA A 342 0.67 -22.56 27.75
N GLY A 343 1.64 -22.39 28.66
CA GLY A 343 1.36 -22.13 30.07
C GLY A 343 0.61 -20.83 30.33
N ALA A 344 0.89 -19.76 29.58
CA ALA A 344 0.25 -18.47 29.78
C ALA A 344 -1.22 -18.44 29.33
N ALA A 345 -1.57 -19.20 28.28
CA ALA A 345 -2.93 -19.24 27.75
C ALA A 345 -3.89 -20.01 28.68
N HIS A 346 -3.45 -21.12 29.29
CA HIS A 346 -4.30 -21.93 30.18
C HIS A 346 -4.73 -21.16 31.44
N ALA A 347 -3.81 -20.45 32.07
CA ALA A 347 -4.12 -19.66 33.27
C ALA A 347 -5.12 -18.53 32.96
N GLN A 348 -4.99 -17.89 31.80
CA GLN A 348 -5.90 -16.82 31.36
C GLN A 348 -7.28 -17.36 30.97
N ILE A 349 -7.36 -18.51 30.30
CA ILE A 349 -8.63 -19.18 30.00
C ILE A 349 -9.39 -19.48 31.30
N HIS A 350 -8.73 -20.11 32.27
CA HIS A 350 -9.36 -20.43 33.56
C HIS A 350 -9.81 -19.18 34.33
N GLN A 351 -9.04 -18.08 34.25
CA GLN A 351 -9.43 -16.81 34.85
C GLN A 351 -10.67 -16.20 34.18
N LEU A 352 -10.79 -16.33 32.85
CA LEU A 352 -11.97 -15.87 32.11
C LEU A 352 -13.19 -16.76 32.38
N GLU A 353 -13.02 -18.09 32.46
CA GLU A 353 -14.10 -19.03 32.79
C GLU A 353 -14.75 -18.71 34.15
N GLN A 354 -13.96 -18.28 35.14
CA GLN A 354 -14.48 -17.85 36.44
C GLN A 354 -15.32 -16.56 36.39
N GLN A 355 -15.17 -15.76 35.34
CA GLN A 355 -15.86 -14.49 35.16
C GLN A 355 -17.07 -14.60 34.22
N MET A 356 -17.24 -15.74 33.56
CA MET A 356 -18.28 -15.98 32.57
C MET A 356 -19.39 -16.86 33.13
N GLU A 357 -20.60 -16.71 32.60
CA GLU A 357 -21.70 -17.61 32.95
C GLU A 357 -21.42 -19.02 32.42
N PRO A 358 -21.64 -20.09 33.21
CA PRO A 358 -21.33 -21.46 32.80
C PRO A 358 -21.96 -21.86 31.46
N MET A 359 -23.24 -21.51 31.26
CA MET A 359 -23.96 -21.80 30.02
C MET A 359 -23.31 -21.13 28.80
N ARG A 360 -22.72 -19.94 28.99
CA ARG A 360 -22.02 -19.22 27.92
C ARG A 360 -20.66 -19.85 27.58
N VAL A 361 -19.94 -20.35 28.59
CA VAL A 361 -18.70 -21.10 28.39
C VAL A 361 -18.97 -22.37 27.57
N ASP A 362 -20.03 -23.11 27.90
CA ASP A 362 -20.43 -24.31 27.15
C ASP A 362 -20.76 -24.01 25.68
N GLU A 363 -21.49 -22.93 25.41
CA GLU A 363 -21.77 -22.47 24.04
C GLU A 363 -20.48 -22.18 23.25
N LEU A 364 -19.54 -21.44 23.86
CA LEU A 364 -18.28 -21.08 23.21
C LEU A 364 -17.34 -22.27 23.03
N GLU A 365 -17.34 -23.22 23.97
CA GLU A 365 -16.57 -24.46 23.85
C GLU A 365 -17.06 -25.31 22.67
N ASN A 366 -18.38 -25.43 22.49
CA ASN A 366 -18.96 -26.11 21.33
C ASN A 366 -18.54 -25.44 20.01
N ILE A 367 -18.54 -24.10 19.96
CA ILE A 367 -18.06 -23.34 18.79
C ILE A 367 -16.57 -23.58 18.55
N ALA A 368 -15.74 -23.53 19.60
CA ALA A 368 -14.31 -23.75 19.52
C ALA A 368 -13.98 -25.16 19.01
N GLN A 369 -14.66 -26.18 19.53
CA GLN A 369 -14.49 -27.57 19.11
C GLN A 369 -14.88 -27.78 17.65
N GLN A 370 -16.00 -27.20 17.21
CA GLN A 370 -16.40 -27.26 15.80
C GLN A 370 -15.35 -26.62 14.89
N MET A 371 -14.87 -25.41 15.22
CA MET A 371 -13.83 -24.72 14.45
C MET A 371 -12.51 -25.49 14.39
N LEU A 372 -12.09 -26.10 15.52
CA LEU A 372 -10.88 -26.91 15.57
C LEU A 372 -11.04 -28.23 14.82
N ALA A 373 -12.23 -28.85 14.83
CA ALA A 373 -12.53 -30.04 14.06
C ALA A 373 -12.56 -29.74 12.55
N ASP A 374 -13.18 -28.63 12.14
CA ASP A 374 -13.17 -28.16 10.76
C ASP A 374 -11.72 -27.92 10.31
N LEU A 375 -10.93 -27.24 11.14
CA LEU A 375 -9.51 -27.03 10.87
C LEU A 375 -8.72 -28.36 10.81
N ALA A 376 -8.96 -29.30 11.73
CA ALA A 376 -8.33 -30.61 11.75
C ALA A 376 -8.61 -31.39 10.47
N SER A 377 -9.86 -31.38 10.01
CA SER A 377 -10.29 -32.06 8.79
C SER A 377 -9.64 -31.47 7.54
N VAL A 378 -9.36 -30.17 7.54
CA VAL A 378 -8.65 -29.48 6.46
C VAL A 378 -7.13 -29.74 6.51
N THR A 379 -6.59 -30.02 7.71
CA THR A 379 -5.14 -30.10 7.96
C THR A 379 -4.56 -31.52 8.09
N GLN A 380 -5.35 -32.56 8.40
CA GLN A 380 -4.85 -33.93 8.54
C GLN A 380 -4.24 -34.47 7.23
N GLY A 381 -2.97 -34.89 7.30
CA GLY A 381 -2.20 -35.42 6.17
C GLY A 381 -1.60 -34.37 5.23
N ARG A 382 -1.64 -33.09 5.60
CA ARG A 382 -1.17 -31.97 4.78
C ARG A 382 -0.30 -31.05 5.62
N ASP A 383 0.76 -30.50 5.05
CA ASP A 383 1.14 -29.14 5.40
C ASP A 383 -0.15 -28.33 5.17
N ALA A 384 -0.74 -27.79 6.23
CA ALA A 384 -2.16 -27.38 6.34
C ALA A 384 -2.67 -26.51 5.18
N PHE A 385 -1.76 -25.85 4.47
CA PHE A 385 -2.06 -25.01 3.33
C PHE A 385 -1.66 -25.62 1.98
N PHE A 386 -0.74 -26.60 1.94
CA PHE A 386 -0.07 -27.09 0.73
C PHE A 386 0.30 -28.59 0.78
N PRO A 387 -0.60 -29.52 0.38
CA PRO A 387 -0.29 -30.96 0.36
C PRO A 387 0.96 -31.28 -0.46
N ALA A 388 1.67 -32.35 -0.09
CA ALA A 388 2.77 -32.87 -0.90
C ALA A 388 2.21 -33.37 -2.24
N TYR A 389 2.69 -32.83 -3.36
CA TYR A 389 2.17 -33.21 -4.68
C TYR A 389 2.90 -34.44 -5.24
N ASN A 390 4.17 -34.62 -4.88
CA ASN A 390 5.02 -35.69 -5.42
C ASN A 390 5.86 -36.33 -4.30
N VAL A 391 6.11 -37.64 -4.42
CA VAL A 391 7.12 -38.32 -3.62
C VAL A 391 8.49 -37.85 -4.11
N VAL A 392 9.33 -37.35 -3.20
CA VAL A 392 10.69 -36.91 -3.53
C VAL A 392 11.54 -38.12 -3.88
N PRO A 393 12.12 -38.21 -5.09
CA PRO A 393 12.98 -39.32 -5.47
C PRO A 393 14.23 -39.37 -4.56
N PRO A 394 14.60 -40.52 -3.98
CA PRO A 394 15.79 -40.64 -3.11
C PRO A 394 17.09 -40.16 -3.77
N GLU A 395 17.21 -40.34 -5.09
CA GLU A 395 18.34 -39.88 -5.88
C GLU A 395 18.48 -38.35 -5.88
N TRP A 396 17.39 -37.59 -5.75
CA TRP A 396 17.46 -36.13 -5.67
C TRP A 396 18.11 -35.66 -4.36
N ILE A 397 17.84 -36.37 -3.25
CA ILE A 397 18.45 -36.06 -1.96
C ILE A 397 19.97 -36.23 -2.07
N ALA A 398 20.42 -37.39 -2.58
CA ALA A 398 21.84 -37.67 -2.79
C ALA A 398 22.49 -36.68 -3.77
N GLN A 399 21.79 -36.29 -4.84
CA GLN A 399 22.28 -35.31 -5.81
C GLN A 399 22.43 -33.91 -5.20
N ILE A 400 21.47 -33.47 -4.37
CA ILE A 400 21.53 -32.19 -3.67
C ILE A 400 22.68 -32.20 -2.65
N GLU A 401 22.82 -33.26 -1.86
CA GLU A 401 23.91 -33.40 -0.89
C GLU A 401 25.29 -33.36 -1.57
N SER A 402 25.43 -34.04 -2.71
CA SER A 402 26.64 -33.99 -3.53
C SER A 402 26.92 -32.57 -4.06
N ALA A 403 25.88 -31.86 -4.52
CA ALA A 403 26.03 -30.49 -5.00
C ALA A 403 26.39 -29.51 -3.88
N ILE A 404 25.85 -29.69 -2.66
CA ILE A 404 26.25 -28.92 -1.47
C ILE A 404 27.72 -29.16 -1.14
N ALA A 405 28.15 -30.43 -1.10
CA ALA A 405 29.52 -30.79 -0.77
C ALA A 405 30.54 -30.30 -1.81
N ALA A 406 30.16 -30.28 -3.08
CA ALA A 406 31.00 -29.81 -4.18
C ALA A 406 30.86 -28.30 -4.47
N GLU A 407 30.01 -27.58 -3.72
CA GLU A 407 29.65 -26.18 -3.98
C GLU A 407 29.20 -25.92 -5.44
N THR A 408 28.50 -26.87 -6.05
CA THR A 408 28.04 -26.79 -7.45
C THR A 408 26.60 -26.31 -7.56
N GLN A 409 26.30 -25.57 -8.63
CA GLN A 409 24.96 -25.03 -8.87
C GLN A 409 23.97 -26.14 -9.28
N LEU A 410 22.70 -25.96 -8.91
CA LEU A 410 21.59 -26.79 -9.35
C LEU A 410 20.64 -25.97 -10.23
N HIS A 411 20.11 -26.62 -11.27
CA HIS A 411 19.00 -26.12 -12.06
C HIS A 411 17.73 -26.87 -11.67
N ILE A 412 16.74 -26.14 -11.15
CA ILE A 412 15.46 -26.70 -10.71
C ILE A 412 14.29 -26.04 -11.44
N ALA A 413 13.26 -26.82 -11.79
CA ALA A 413 11.96 -26.28 -12.18
C ALA A 413 11.01 -26.35 -10.99
N TYR A 414 10.71 -25.21 -10.38
CA TYR A 414 9.94 -25.13 -9.13
C TYR A 414 8.49 -24.71 -9.36
N GLN A 415 7.55 -25.55 -8.93
CA GLN A 415 6.13 -25.25 -8.98
C GLN A 415 5.71 -24.40 -7.78
N ALA A 416 5.76 -23.07 -7.96
CA ALA A 416 5.27 -22.14 -6.94
C ALA A 416 3.76 -22.28 -6.75
N LEU A 417 3.30 -21.99 -5.54
CA LEU A 417 1.88 -22.03 -5.21
C LEU A 417 1.04 -21.16 -6.14
N GLY A 418 -0.05 -21.72 -6.67
CA GLY A 418 -1.05 -21.00 -7.45
C GLY A 418 -0.57 -20.61 -8.86
N GLN A 419 0.63 -21.03 -9.26
CA GLN A 419 1.08 -20.86 -10.63
C GLN A 419 0.71 -22.12 -11.43
N PRO A 420 0.28 -21.98 -12.69
CA PRO A 420 -0.08 -23.12 -13.54
C PRO A 420 1.15 -23.86 -14.07
N GLU A 421 2.32 -23.21 -14.12
CA GLU A 421 3.54 -23.75 -14.72
C GLU A 421 4.73 -23.62 -13.76
N PRO A 422 5.67 -24.59 -13.78
CA PRO A 422 6.86 -24.53 -12.95
C PRO A 422 7.84 -23.47 -13.50
N ARG A 423 8.49 -22.75 -12.59
CA ARG A 423 9.49 -21.73 -12.96
C ARG A 423 10.90 -22.29 -12.88
N PRO A 424 11.76 -22.05 -13.89
CA PRO A 424 13.15 -22.42 -13.79
C PRO A 424 13.89 -21.49 -12.82
N HIS A 425 14.75 -22.09 -11.99
CA HIS A 425 15.69 -21.45 -11.10
C HIS A 425 17.07 -22.09 -11.25
N SER A 426 18.11 -21.26 -11.30
CA SER A 426 19.48 -21.66 -10.99
C SER A 426 19.75 -21.28 -9.53
N VAL A 427 20.18 -22.25 -8.73
CA VAL A 427 20.34 -22.10 -7.28
C VAL A 427 21.69 -22.65 -6.82
N GLU A 428 22.29 -21.99 -5.85
CA GLU A 428 23.47 -22.48 -5.12
C GLU A 428 22.96 -23.14 -3.83
N PRO A 429 22.98 -24.49 -3.75
CA PRO A 429 22.42 -25.20 -2.61
C PRO A 429 23.31 -24.99 -1.38
N LEU A 430 22.69 -24.67 -0.24
CA LEU A 430 23.41 -24.35 1.01
C LEU A 430 23.28 -25.51 2.01
N TRP A 431 22.06 -25.96 2.30
CA TRP A 431 21.82 -27.15 3.11
C TRP A 431 20.43 -27.74 2.86
N LEU A 432 20.25 -28.99 3.29
CA LEU A 432 18.98 -29.71 3.27
C LEU A 432 18.41 -29.80 4.70
N GLU A 433 17.10 -29.58 4.85
CA GLU A 433 16.39 -29.68 6.12
C GLU A 433 15.22 -30.66 5.98
N LYS A 434 15.04 -31.56 6.95
CA LYS A 434 13.89 -32.47 7.02
C LYS A 434 12.94 -32.03 8.15
N GLN A 435 11.68 -31.77 7.81
CA GLN A 435 10.62 -31.48 8.80
C GLN A 435 9.45 -32.46 8.59
N GLY A 436 9.30 -33.42 9.51
CA GLY A 436 8.36 -34.53 9.32
C GLY A 436 8.72 -35.36 8.08
N GLU A 437 7.75 -35.55 7.19
CA GLU A 437 7.93 -36.28 5.92
C GLU A 437 8.41 -35.40 4.76
N LEU A 438 8.63 -34.10 4.99
CA LEU A 438 9.01 -33.14 3.96
C LEU A 438 10.49 -32.79 4.01
N TYR A 439 11.08 -32.58 2.83
CA TYR A 439 12.43 -32.07 2.67
C TYR A 439 12.41 -30.65 2.08
N TYR A 440 13.31 -29.81 2.59
CA TYR A 440 13.48 -28.42 2.21
C TYR A 440 14.92 -28.18 1.79
N LEU A 441 15.12 -27.61 0.60
CA LEU A 441 16.39 -27.12 0.10
C LEU A 441 16.50 -25.63 0.40
N HIS A 442 17.46 -25.26 1.24
CA HIS A 442 17.85 -23.87 1.44
C HIS A 442 18.93 -23.54 0.41
N ALA A 443 18.70 -22.53 -0.42
CA ALA A 443 19.60 -22.20 -1.52
C ALA A 443 19.59 -20.70 -1.87
N TYR A 444 20.73 -20.18 -2.32
CA TYR A 444 20.79 -18.85 -2.92
C TYR A 444 20.29 -18.91 -4.36
N SER A 445 19.17 -18.25 -4.66
CA SER A 445 18.64 -18.22 -6.03
C SER A 445 19.25 -17.07 -6.80
N LEU A 446 20.00 -17.39 -7.86
CA LEU A 446 20.65 -16.39 -8.72
C LEU A 446 19.64 -15.47 -9.40
N ARG A 447 18.50 -16.02 -9.81
CA ARG A 447 17.42 -15.25 -10.43
C ARG A 447 16.79 -14.22 -9.49
N ALA A 448 16.64 -14.56 -8.21
CA ALA A 448 16.02 -13.68 -7.21
C ALA A 448 17.05 -12.85 -6.44
N GLU A 449 18.35 -13.13 -6.63
CA GLU A 449 19.47 -12.59 -5.86
C GLU A 449 19.25 -12.68 -4.33
N ALA A 450 18.66 -13.78 -3.87
CA ALA A 450 18.24 -13.96 -2.48
C ALA A 450 18.29 -15.43 -2.03
N ASN A 451 18.51 -15.64 -0.72
CA ASN A 451 18.32 -16.93 -0.08
C ASN A 451 16.83 -17.29 -0.06
N LEU A 452 16.48 -18.41 -0.68
CA LEU A 452 15.13 -18.95 -0.75
C LEU A 452 15.11 -20.36 -0.15
N VAL A 453 13.91 -20.80 0.21
CA VAL A 453 13.65 -22.16 0.69
C VAL A 453 12.71 -22.83 -0.31
N PHE A 454 13.14 -23.98 -0.84
CA PHE A 454 12.41 -24.76 -1.82
C PHE A 454 11.95 -26.07 -1.20
N ARG A 455 10.65 -26.36 -1.29
CA ARG A 455 10.11 -27.67 -0.93
C ARG A 455 10.40 -28.69 -2.03
N LEU A 456 11.07 -29.80 -1.70
CA LEU A 456 11.53 -30.77 -2.70
C LEU A 456 10.37 -31.44 -3.45
N ASP A 457 9.23 -31.66 -2.81
CA ASP A 457 8.02 -32.24 -3.42
C ASP A 457 7.38 -31.37 -4.52
N ARG A 458 7.82 -30.10 -4.60
CA ARG A 458 7.38 -29.11 -5.62
C ARG A 458 8.42 -28.86 -6.71
N ILE A 459 9.56 -29.52 -6.66
CA ILE A 459 10.52 -29.52 -7.75
C ILE A 459 10.00 -30.52 -8.79
N VAL A 460 9.83 -30.08 -10.03
CA VAL A 460 9.35 -30.90 -11.15
C VAL A 460 10.53 -31.54 -11.87
N THR A 461 11.64 -30.81 -12.01
CA THR A 461 12.89 -31.30 -12.57
C THR A 461 14.07 -30.78 -11.77
N LEU A 462 15.11 -31.60 -11.65
CA LEU A 462 16.36 -31.28 -10.96
C LEU A 462 17.54 -31.75 -11.83
N ALA A 463 18.49 -30.85 -12.08
CA ALA A 463 19.71 -31.14 -12.83
C ALA A 463 20.91 -30.43 -12.20
N CYS A 464 22.11 -31.02 -12.27
CA CYS A 464 23.34 -30.34 -11.89
C CYS A 464 23.76 -29.34 -12.99
N GLY A 465 24.24 -28.17 -12.59
CA GLY A 465 24.94 -27.26 -13.49
C GLY A 465 26.28 -27.88 -13.90
N HIS A 466 26.54 -27.92 -15.20
CA HIS A 466 27.82 -28.34 -15.77
C HIS A 466 28.87 -27.24 -15.70
#